data_AF-A0A800K2P3-F1
#
_entry.id   AF-A0A800K2P3-F1
#
_cell.length_a   1.000
_cell.length_b   1.000
_cell.length_c   1.000
_cell.angle_alpha   90.00
_cell.angle_beta   90.00
_cell.angle_gamma   90.00
#
_symmetry.space_group_name_H-M   'P 1'
#
loop_
_entity.id
_entity.type
_entity.pdbx_description
1 polymer ?
#
loop_
_entity_poly.entity_id
_entity_poly.type
_entity_poly.pdbx_seq_one_letter_code
_entity_poly.pdbx_strand_id
1 'polypeptide(L)'
;MNTSIFSNKGVIFSFAITVFIFLEVEFLFFWKNIFGPFQTPLLLFFFSLASGICLMVLSLKGYSQEHKKPIITSLKQKILLWFIVCAGIGYFIFLSEPILSKYVINVYKLKYSDIIPQVSILAKRLLNAEFPYQTITDWKYNLFPTYLPLQWLPFTIAELFSFDYRWITITGFIISIVLFSSRVINANIIIIKKQFIIIPGPFPKLS
;
A
#
# COMPACT_ATOMS: atom_id res chain seq x y z
N MET A 1 -40.54 6.48 -14.03
CA MET A 1 -39.73 7.45 -13.26
C MET A 1 -38.27 7.07 -13.46
N ASN A 2 -37.55 7.83 -14.29
CA ASN A 2 -36.26 7.45 -14.86
C ASN A 2 -35.15 7.33 -13.81
N THR A 3 -34.70 6.10 -13.58
CA THR A 3 -33.43 5.76 -12.93
C THR A 3 -32.31 5.97 -13.94
N SER A 4 -31.79 7.19 -14.09
CA SER A 4 -30.54 7.42 -14.80
C SER A 4 -29.38 6.96 -13.92
N ILE A 5 -29.17 5.64 -13.96
CA ILE A 5 -28.03 4.92 -13.41
C ILE A 5 -26.76 5.60 -13.93
N PHE A 6 -26.05 6.30 -13.04
CA PHE A 6 -24.86 7.14 -13.27
C PHE A 6 -25.10 8.40 -14.11
N SER A 7 -24.95 9.59 -13.50
CA SER A 7 -24.67 10.78 -14.30
C SER A 7 -23.38 10.56 -15.08
N ASN A 8 -23.33 10.92 -16.37
CA ASN A 8 -22.13 10.82 -17.22
C ASN A 8 -20.87 11.36 -16.52
N LYS A 9 -21.03 12.33 -15.62
CA LYS A 9 -19.96 12.91 -14.79
C LYS A 9 -19.28 11.87 -13.89
N GLY A 10 -20.02 10.98 -13.22
CA GLY A 10 -19.45 9.98 -12.31
C GLY A 10 -18.57 8.95 -13.02
N VAL A 11 -18.97 8.55 -14.23
CA VAL A 11 -18.18 7.65 -15.10
C VAL A 11 -16.89 8.35 -15.56
N ILE A 12 -16.99 9.62 -15.98
CA ILE A 12 -15.82 10.42 -16.37
C ILE A 12 -14.82 10.55 -15.23
N PHE A 13 -15.26 10.88 -14.01
CA PHE A 13 -14.37 10.97 -12.85
C PHE A 13 -13.74 9.61 -12.50
N SER A 14 -14.52 8.52 -12.56
CA SER A 14 -14.00 7.17 -12.30
C SER A 14 -12.92 6.78 -13.33
N PHE A 15 -13.15 7.07 -14.60
CA PHE A 15 -12.17 6.85 -15.66
C PHE A 15 -10.92 7.70 -15.47
N ALA A 16 -11.07 8.99 -15.13
CA ALA A 16 -9.95 9.89 -14.85
C ALA A 16 -9.08 9.38 -13.69
N ILE A 17 -9.69 8.87 -12.62
CA ILE A 17 -8.95 8.26 -11.49
C ILE A 17 -8.13 7.07 -11.98
N THR A 18 -8.73 6.17 -12.75
CA THR A 18 -8.01 5.00 -13.29
C THR A 18 -6.82 5.43 -14.15
N VAL A 19 -6.99 6.44 -15.01
CA VAL A 19 -5.92 6.98 -15.84
C VAL A 19 -4.81 7.59 -14.99
N PHE A 20 -5.15 8.40 -13.98
CA PHE A 20 -4.14 9.01 -13.11
C PHE A 20 -3.37 7.99 -12.28
N ILE A 21 -4.04 6.97 -11.75
CA ILE A 21 -3.39 5.86 -11.03
C ILE A 21 -2.47 5.09 -11.99
N PHE A 22 -2.94 4.80 -13.21
CA PHE A 22 -2.12 4.12 -14.21
C PHE A 22 -0.86 4.93 -14.54
N LEU A 23 -0.99 6.23 -14.80
CA LEU A 23 0.15 7.11 -15.02
C LEU A 23 1.09 7.14 -13.82
N GLU A 24 0.58 7.20 -12.59
CA GLU A 24 1.42 7.14 -11.39
C GLU A 24 2.26 5.86 -11.33
N VAL A 25 1.64 4.70 -11.61
CA VAL A 25 2.34 3.42 -11.70
C VAL A 25 3.41 3.45 -12.80
N GLU A 26 3.08 3.93 -13.99
CA GLU A 26 4.04 4.04 -15.10
C GLU A 26 5.25 4.92 -14.73
N PHE A 27 5.01 6.07 -14.10
CA PHE A 27 6.07 6.98 -13.66
C PHE A 27 6.94 6.41 -12.53
N LEU A 28 6.36 5.59 -11.65
CA LEU A 28 7.12 4.95 -10.56
C LEU A 28 8.00 3.80 -11.05
N PHE A 29 7.53 3.01 -12.03
CA PHE A 29 8.21 1.79 -12.47
C PHE A 29 8.99 1.93 -13.77
N PHE A 30 8.40 2.53 -14.80
CA PHE A 30 8.96 2.50 -16.17
C PHE A 30 9.54 3.85 -16.59
N TRP A 31 8.89 4.96 -16.23
CA TRP A 31 9.28 6.30 -16.65
C TRP A 31 10.06 7.08 -15.59
N LYS A 32 10.74 6.34 -14.70
CA LYS A 32 11.54 6.93 -13.63
C LYS A 32 12.61 7.86 -14.22
N ASN A 33 12.56 9.13 -13.81
CA ASN A 33 13.54 10.16 -14.17
C ASN A 33 13.60 10.50 -15.68
N ILE A 34 12.62 10.12 -16.51
CA ILE A 34 12.62 10.45 -17.95
C ILE A 34 12.65 11.96 -18.19
N PHE A 35 11.91 12.72 -17.39
CA PHE A 35 11.83 14.18 -17.52
C PHE A 35 12.86 14.92 -16.66
N GLY A 36 13.75 14.20 -15.99
CA GLY A 36 14.74 14.74 -15.06
C GLY A 36 14.29 14.71 -13.59
N PRO A 37 15.23 15.04 -12.68
CA PRO A 37 15.07 14.79 -11.24
C PRO A 37 14.10 15.76 -10.56
N PHE A 38 13.74 16.87 -11.22
CA PHE A 38 12.81 17.88 -10.68
C PHE A 38 11.42 17.78 -11.28
N GLN A 39 11.33 17.53 -12.58
CA GLN A 39 10.06 17.48 -13.32
C GLN A 39 9.30 16.19 -13.03
N THR A 40 10.01 15.06 -12.92
CA THR A 40 9.39 13.76 -12.67
C THR A 40 8.62 13.72 -11.34
N PRO A 41 9.20 14.18 -10.20
CA PRO A 41 8.46 14.29 -8.94
C PRO A 41 7.27 15.26 -9.00
N LEU A 42 7.37 16.37 -9.74
CA LEU A 42 6.26 17.30 -9.90
C LEU A 42 5.09 16.66 -10.66
N LEU A 43 5.37 15.95 -11.75
CA LEU A 43 4.34 15.22 -12.49
C LEU A 43 3.66 14.16 -11.62
N LEU A 44 4.45 13.36 -10.89
CA LEU A 44 3.93 12.41 -9.91
C LEU A 44 3.03 13.08 -8.88
N PHE A 45 3.48 14.18 -8.28
CA PHE A 45 2.69 14.96 -7.32
C PHE A 45 1.36 15.40 -7.92
N PHE A 46 1.33 15.92 -9.15
CA PHE A 46 0.10 16.37 -9.78
C PHE A 46 -0.84 15.21 -10.14
N PHE A 47 -0.34 14.07 -10.59
CA PHE A 47 -1.18 12.89 -10.86
C PHE A 47 -1.77 12.32 -9.57
N SER A 48 -0.98 12.18 -8.51
CA SER A 48 -1.45 11.73 -7.20
C SER A 48 -2.45 12.72 -6.58
N LEU A 49 -2.19 14.03 -6.69
CA LEU A 49 -3.11 15.05 -6.22
C LEU A 49 -4.42 15.04 -7.02
N ALA A 50 -4.35 14.93 -8.35
CA ALA A 50 -5.52 14.89 -9.22
C ALA A 50 -6.38 13.64 -8.94
N SER A 51 -5.77 12.47 -8.76
CA SER A 51 -6.50 11.25 -8.39
C SER A 51 -7.19 11.40 -7.03
N GLY A 52 -6.51 11.98 -6.04
CA GLY A 52 -7.05 12.28 -4.71
C GLY A 52 -8.22 13.28 -4.75
N ILE A 53 -8.08 14.38 -5.49
CA ILE A 53 -9.16 15.36 -5.69
C ILE A 53 -10.36 14.72 -6.40
N CYS A 54 -10.13 13.92 -7.44
CA CYS A 54 -11.22 13.23 -8.15
C CYS A 54 -11.97 12.27 -7.21
N LEU A 55 -11.24 11.50 -6.40
CA LEU A 55 -11.83 10.63 -5.37
C LEU A 55 -12.61 11.42 -4.33
N MET A 56 -12.10 12.54 -3.85
CA MET A 56 -12.78 13.39 -2.88
C MET A 56 -14.04 14.04 -3.47
N VAL A 57 -13.99 14.52 -4.71
CA VAL A 57 -15.15 15.08 -5.41
C VAL A 57 -16.21 14.00 -5.62
N LEU A 58 -15.80 12.78 -5.99
CA LEU A 58 -16.70 11.64 -6.09
C LEU A 58 -17.30 11.25 -4.73
N SER A 59 -16.52 11.26 -3.66
CA SER A 59 -17.03 10.89 -2.34
C SER A 59 -18.04 11.92 -1.83
N LEU A 60 -17.75 13.22 -1.96
CA LEU A 60 -18.63 14.30 -1.56
C LEU A 60 -19.92 14.36 -2.39
N LYS A 61 -19.85 14.11 -3.70
CA LYS A 61 -21.04 14.11 -4.59
C LYS A 61 -21.82 12.80 -4.54
N GLY A 62 -21.12 11.67 -4.40
CA GLY A 62 -21.69 10.33 -4.37
C GLY A 62 -22.39 9.98 -3.06
N TYR A 63 -22.10 10.70 -1.96
CA TYR A 63 -22.79 10.52 -0.69
C TYR A 63 -24.26 10.99 -0.72
N SER A 64 -24.65 11.81 -1.72
CA SER A 64 -25.91 12.55 -1.65
C SER A 64 -27.15 11.86 -2.26
N GLN A 65 -27.08 10.82 -3.10
CA GLN A 65 -28.28 10.49 -3.93
C GLN A 65 -28.66 9.01 -4.19
N GLU A 66 -27.98 7.99 -3.66
CA GLU A 66 -28.46 6.59 -3.85
C GLU A 66 -28.40 5.72 -2.58
N HIS A 67 -29.16 6.10 -1.55
CA HIS A 67 -29.74 5.11 -0.61
C HIS A 67 -30.90 4.33 -1.27
N LYS A 68 -30.75 3.91 -2.52
CA LYS A 68 -31.79 3.13 -3.24
C LYS A 68 -31.46 1.65 -3.17
N LYS A 69 -31.98 1.04 -2.11
CA LYS A 69 -32.03 -0.40 -1.74
C LYS A 69 -30.65 -1.04 -1.52
N PRO A 70 -30.47 -1.82 -0.43
CA PRO A 70 -29.26 -2.60 -0.27
C PRO A 70 -29.14 -3.56 -1.46
N ILE A 71 -28.11 -3.39 -2.27
CA ILE A 71 -27.71 -4.45 -3.20
C ILE A 71 -27.11 -5.53 -2.33
N ILE A 72 -27.96 -6.50 -1.97
CA ILE A 72 -27.56 -7.68 -1.22
C ILE A 72 -26.52 -8.39 -2.08
N THR A 73 -25.24 -8.19 -1.76
CA THR A 73 -24.15 -8.96 -2.37
C THR A 73 -24.41 -10.42 -2.04
N SER A 74 -24.55 -11.26 -3.05
CA SER A 74 -24.79 -12.69 -2.82
C SER A 74 -23.60 -13.30 -2.10
N LEU A 75 -23.82 -14.34 -1.29
CA LEU A 75 -22.74 -15.05 -0.61
C LEU A 75 -21.65 -15.50 -1.60
N LYS A 76 -22.04 -15.98 -2.78
CA LYS A 76 -21.12 -16.36 -3.87
C LYS A 76 -20.22 -15.20 -4.31
N GLN A 77 -20.77 -14.00 -4.46
CA GLN A 77 -19.98 -12.80 -4.82
C GLN A 77 -19.00 -12.41 -3.71
N LYS A 78 -19.44 -12.47 -2.44
CA LYS A 78 -18.54 -12.18 -1.30
C LYS A 78 -17.38 -13.18 -1.25
N ILE A 79 -17.66 -14.47 -1.45
CA ILE A 79 -16.63 -15.52 -1.50
C ILE A 79 -15.65 -15.25 -2.65
N LEU A 80 -16.15 -14.94 -3.85
CA LEU A 80 -15.30 -14.62 -5.00
C LEU A 80 -14.40 -13.40 -4.75
N LEU A 81 -14.95 -12.33 -4.16
CA LEU A 81 -14.16 -11.13 -3.84
C LEU A 81 -13.08 -11.42 -2.80
N TRP A 82 -13.41 -12.19 -1.75
CA TRP A 82 -12.41 -12.63 -0.77
C TRP A 82 -11.35 -13.54 -1.37
N PHE A 83 -11.74 -14.44 -2.29
CA PHE A 83 -10.79 -15.27 -3.03
C PHE A 83 -9.80 -14.41 -3.82
N ILE A 84 -10.27 -13.37 -4.53
CA ILE A 84 -9.41 -12.43 -5.27
C ILE A 84 -8.45 -11.70 -4.33
N VAL A 85 -8.95 -11.21 -3.19
CA VAL A 85 -8.11 -10.52 -2.18
C VAL A 85 -7.03 -11.46 -1.64
N CYS A 86 -7.40 -12.68 -1.24
CA CYS A 86 -6.46 -13.68 -0.72
C CYS A 86 -5.44 -14.10 -1.78
N ALA A 87 -5.87 -14.30 -3.04
CA ALA A 87 -4.97 -14.61 -4.14
C ALA A 87 -3.99 -13.47 -4.42
N GLY A 88 -4.45 -12.22 -4.37
CA GLY A 88 -3.61 -11.03 -4.51
C GLY A 88 -2.56 -10.91 -3.39
N ILE A 89 -2.96 -11.15 -2.14
CA ILE A 89 -2.03 -11.18 -1.00
C ILE A 89 -1.02 -12.32 -1.16
N GLY A 90 -1.46 -13.52 -1.53
CA GLY A 90 -0.58 -14.66 -1.76
C GLY A 90 0.44 -14.39 -2.88
N TYR A 91 -0.01 -13.80 -3.98
CA TYR A 91 0.87 -13.39 -5.08
C TYR A 91 1.88 -12.31 -4.66
N PHE A 92 1.45 -11.31 -3.88
CA PHE A 92 2.34 -10.28 -3.34
C PHE A 92 3.43 -10.88 -2.44
N ILE A 93 3.07 -11.80 -1.54
CA ILE A 93 4.02 -12.50 -0.67
C ILE A 93 5.02 -13.31 -1.50
N PHE A 94 4.52 -14.06 -2.49
CA PHE A 94 5.33 -14.87 -3.40
C PHE A 94 6.35 -14.01 -4.16
N LEU A 95 5.96 -12.84 -4.66
CA LEU A 95 6.87 -11.90 -5.32
C LEU A 95 7.86 -11.23 -4.36
N SER A 96 7.48 -11.06 -3.09
CA SER A 96 8.31 -10.38 -2.10
C SER A 96 9.46 -11.27 -1.61
N GLU A 97 9.23 -12.57 -1.43
CA GLU A 97 10.24 -13.53 -0.93
C GLU A 97 11.60 -13.44 -1.64
N PRO A 98 11.70 -13.52 -2.99
CA PRO A 98 13.00 -13.51 -3.67
C PRO A 98 13.74 -12.18 -3.52
N ILE A 99 13.01 -11.09 -3.33
CA ILE A 99 13.59 -9.77 -3.06
C ILE A 99 14.15 -9.75 -1.63
N LEU A 100 13.38 -10.25 -0.66
CA LEU A 100 13.79 -10.28 0.74
C LEU A 100 15.01 -11.17 0.96
N SER A 101 15.05 -12.34 0.32
CA SER A 101 16.18 -13.28 0.43
C SER A 101 17.45 -12.76 -0.25
N LYS A 102 17.33 -12.02 -1.37
CA LYS A 102 18.46 -11.38 -2.05
C LYS A 102 19.13 -10.29 -1.21
N TYR A 103 18.36 -9.55 -0.42
CA TYR A 103 18.85 -8.44 0.41
C TYR A 103 18.78 -8.81 1.90
N VAL A 104 19.67 -9.71 2.33
CA VAL A 104 19.77 -10.10 3.75
C VAL A 104 20.17 -8.90 4.60
N ILE A 105 19.44 -8.69 5.69
CA ILE A 105 19.73 -7.63 6.66
C ILE A 105 21.04 -7.98 7.39
N ASN A 106 21.99 -7.04 7.39
CA ASN A 106 23.19 -7.18 8.19
C ASN A 106 23.42 -5.88 8.97
N VAL A 107 23.23 -5.97 10.28
CA VAL A 107 23.32 -4.83 11.22
C VAL A 107 24.71 -4.18 11.21
N TYR A 108 25.75 -4.93 10.84
CA TYR A 108 27.14 -4.45 10.79
C TYR A 108 27.60 -4.06 9.38
N LYS A 109 26.75 -4.28 8.35
CA LYS A 109 27.08 -3.97 6.95
C LYS A 109 26.00 -3.07 6.36
N LEU A 110 26.14 -1.78 6.65
CA LEU A 110 25.27 -0.68 6.21
C LEU A 110 25.34 -0.38 4.70
N LYS A 111 25.59 -1.37 3.84
CA LYS A 111 25.84 -1.16 2.40
C LYS A 111 24.62 -0.59 1.67
N TYR A 112 23.41 -0.87 2.17
CA TYR A 112 22.17 -0.57 1.45
C TYR A 112 21.21 0.33 2.24
N SER A 113 21.18 0.23 3.57
CA SER A 113 20.30 1.01 4.44
C SER A 113 20.75 0.88 5.89
N ASP A 114 20.67 1.96 6.65
CA ASP A 114 20.86 2.03 8.10
C ASP A 114 19.55 1.99 8.90
N ILE A 115 18.40 2.02 8.22
CA ILE A 115 17.07 2.05 8.83
C ILE A 115 16.81 0.80 9.67
N ILE A 116 16.84 -0.38 9.05
CA ILE A 116 16.56 -1.65 9.75
C ILE A 116 17.61 -1.94 10.83
N PRO A 117 18.93 -1.76 10.57
CA PRO A 117 19.94 -1.85 11.61
C PRO A 117 19.67 -0.93 12.82
N GLN A 118 19.32 0.33 12.58
CA GLN A 118 19.00 1.27 13.66
C GLN A 118 17.78 0.81 14.45
N VAL A 119 16.68 0.46 13.78
CA VAL A 119 15.45 -0.05 14.40
C VAL A 119 15.74 -1.30 15.24
N SER A 120 16.60 -2.20 14.76
CA SER A 120 16.99 -3.40 15.47
C SER A 120 17.76 -3.11 16.76
N ILE A 121 18.71 -2.16 16.73
CA ILE A 121 19.44 -1.74 17.93
C ILE A 121 18.48 -1.14 18.96
N LEU A 122 17.53 -0.29 18.54
CA LEU A 122 16.53 0.30 19.44
C LEU A 122 15.64 -0.76 20.10
N ALA A 123 15.15 -1.71 19.31
CA ALA A 123 14.32 -2.82 19.79
C ALA A 123 15.09 -3.70 20.79
N LYS A 124 16.33 -4.06 20.46
CA LYS A 124 17.20 -4.90 21.31
C LYS A 124 17.55 -4.22 22.63
N ARG A 125 17.89 -2.93 22.59
CA ARG A 125 18.16 -2.13 23.80
C ARG A 125 16.95 -2.13 24.73
N LEU A 126 15.75 -1.88 24.21
CA LEU A 126 14.55 -1.91 25.02
C LEU A 126 14.34 -3.28 25.68
N LEU A 127 14.50 -4.38 24.93
CA LEU A 127 14.34 -5.74 25.45
C LEU A 127 15.39 -6.11 26.51
N ASN A 128 16.57 -5.48 26.45
CA ASN A 128 17.64 -5.61 27.44
C ASN A 128 17.54 -4.61 28.61
N ALA A 129 16.44 -3.85 28.71
CA ALA A 129 16.27 -2.77 29.68
C ALA A 129 17.35 -1.65 29.59
N GLU A 130 17.92 -1.45 28.41
CA GLU A 130 18.82 -0.34 28.08
C GLU A 130 18.04 0.84 27.49
N PHE A 131 18.51 2.07 27.70
CA PHE A 131 17.86 3.26 27.12
C PHE A 131 18.00 3.26 25.59
N PRO A 132 16.92 3.19 24.79
CA PRO A 132 17.03 3.02 23.34
C PRO A 132 17.73 4.19 22.63
N TYR A 133 17.47 5.43 23.08
CA TYR A 133 17.89 6.66 22.43
C TYR A 133 19.35 7.09 22.71
N GLN A 134 20.20 6.19 23.17
CA GLN A 134 21.64 6.44 23.28
C GLN A 134 22.28 6.51 21.88
N THR A 135 23.36 7.28 21.74
CA THR A 135 24.17 7.29 20.52
C THR A 135 24.57 5.86 20.13
N ILE A 136 24.43 5.52 18.86
CA ILE A 136 24.88 4.25 18.30
C ILE A 136 26.33 4.44 17.86
N THR A 137 27.23 3.66 18.46
CA THR A 137 28.67 3.71 18.22
C THR A 137 29.19 2.42 17.58
N ASP A 138 28.31 1.48 17.24
CA ASP A 138 28.66 0.17 16.67
C ASP A 138 29.15 0.24 15.20
N TRP A 139 29.10 1.43 14.61
CA TRP A 139 29.39 1.68 13.21
C TRP A 139 30.62 2.58 13.04
N LYS A 140 31.05 2.81 11.80
CA LYS A 140 32.20 3.69 11.49
C LYS A 140 31.93 5.18 11.77
N TYR A 141 30.74 5.52 12.26
CA TYR A 141 30.29 6.87 12.60
C TYR A 141 29.31 6.79 13.76
N ASN A 142 29.19 7.90 14.51
CA ASN A 142 28.20 8.04 15.56
C ASN A 142 26.84 8.39 14.94
N LEU A 143 25.80 7.61 15.25
CA LEU A 143 24.44 7.94 14.85
C LEU A 143 23.57 8.22 16.07
N PHE A 144 22.91 9.38 16.07
CA PHE A 144 21.89 9.69 17.06
C PHE A 144 20.54 9.09 16.61
N PRO A 145 19.83 8.33 17.48
CA PRO A 145 18.50 7.81 17.16
C PRO A 145 17.46 8.89 16.88
N THR A 146 16.86 8.86 15.69
CA THR A 146 15.83 9.83 15.26
C THR A 146 14.42 9.23 15.19
N TYR A 147 14.30 7.90 15.25
CA TYR A 147 13.01 7.22 15.13
C TYR A 147 12.16 7.33 16.40
N LEU A 148 10.92 7.79 16.26
CA LEU A 148 9.93 7.83 17.33
C LEU A 148 9.49 6.41 17.74
N PRO A 149 8.93 6.22 18.95
CA PRO A 149 8.56 4.89 19.44
C PRO A 149 7.69 4.08 18.47
N LEU A 150 6.67 4.69 17.85
CA LEU A 150 5.82 3.96 16.90
C LEU A 150 6.52 3.54 15.60
N GLN A 151 7.72 4.06 15.32
CA GLN A 151 8.52 3.69 14.15
C GLN A 151 9.44 2.49 14.39
N TRP A 152 9.72 2.12 15.64
CA TRP A 152 10.62 1.00 15.96
C TRP A 152 10.05 0.02 17.00
N LEU A 153 9.20 0.47 17.92
CA LEU A 153 8.64 -0.35 19.00
C LEU A 153 7.86 -1.58 18.49
N PRO A 154 7.05 -1.51 17.41
CA PRO A 154 6.38 -2.70 16.89
C PRO A 154 7.35 -3.80 16.44
N PHE A 155 8.60 -3.44 16.11
CA PHE A 155 9.61 -4.38 15.67
C PHE A 155 10.28 -5.15 16.82
N THR A 156 10.00 -4.80 18.07
CA THR A 156 10.37 -5.65 19.23
C THR A 156 9.80 -7.06 19.12
N ILE A 157 8.66 -7.23 18.45
CA ILE A 157 8.08 -8.54 18.15
C ILE A 157 9.04 -9.34 17.25
N ALA A 158 9.59 -8.72 16.20
CA ALA A 158 10.55 -9.38 15.32
C ALA A 158 11.82 -9.78 16.06
N GLU A 159 12.32 -8.91 16.94
CA GLU A 159 13.50 -9.21 17.77
C GLU A 159 13.21 -10.35 18.76
N LEU A 160 12.07 -10.31 19.46
CA LEU A 160 11.69 -11.32 20.46
C LEU A 160 11.57 -12.72 19.86
N PHE A 161 11.03 -12.82 18.64
CA PHE A 161 10.82 -14.10 17.95
C PHE A 161 11.92 -14.42 16.92
N SER A 162 12.97 -13.59 16.83
CA SER A 162 14.10 -13.79 15.92
C SER A 162 13.70 -13.99 14.45
N PHE A 163 12.72 -13.24 13.95
CA PHE A 163 12.36 -13.25 12.54
C PHE A 163 12.65 -11.92 11.85
N ASP A 164 12.57 -11.91 10.52
CA ASP A 164 12.90 -10.74 9.72
C ASP A 164 11.96 -9.54 9.99
N TYR A 165 12.55 -8.40 10.32
CA TYR A 165 11.87 -7.15 10.63
C TYR A 165 10.90 -6.70 9.53
N ARG A 166 11.18 -7.02 8.27
CA ARG A 166 10.35 -6.65 7.11
C ARG A 166 8.98 -7.34 7.14
N TRP A 167 8.84 -8.46 7.85
CA TRP A 167 7.53 -9.11 8.02
C TRP A 167 6.59 -8.29 8.90
N ILE A 168 7.08 -7.44 9.80
CA ILE A 168 6.23 -6.57 10.62
C ILE A 168 5.49 -5.56 9.73
N THR A 169 6.21 -4.90 8.82
CA THR A 169 5.62 -3.93 7.89
C THR A 169 4.71 -4.61 6.87
N ILE A 170 5.12 -5.75 6.32
CA ILE A 170 4.28 -6.57 5.42
C ILE A 170 2.98 -6.99 6.12
N THR A 171 3.06 -7.42 7.37
CA THR A 171 1.87 -7.82 8.16
C THR A 171 0.94 -6.63 8.39
N GLY A 172 1.47 -5.47 8.78
CA GLY A 172 0.67 -4.25 8.94
C GLY A 172 -0.04 -3.83 7.64
N PHE A 173 0.64 -3.96 6.51
CA PHE A 173 0.07 -3.73 5.19
C PHE A 173 -1.05 -4.72 4.85
N ILE A 174 -0.82 -6.02 5.08
CA ILE A 174 -1.83 -7.07 4.85
C ILE A 174 -3.06 -6.85 5.72
N ILE A 175 -2.89 -6.55 7.02
CA ILE A 175 -4.01 -6.23 7.93
C ILE A 175 -4.79 -5.04 7.37
N SER A 176 -4.11 -3.99 6.92
CA SER A 176 -4.75 -2.81 6.34
C SER A 176 -5.56 -3.15 5.09
N ILE A 177 -5.02 -3.98 4.20
CA ILE A 177 -5.74 -4.49 3.02
C ILE A 177 -6.98 -5.29 3.45
N VAL A 178 -6.84 -6.24 4.38
CA VAL A 178 -7.96 -7.07 4.83
C VAL A 178 -9.07 -6.23 5.45
N LEU A 179 -8.73 -5.26 6.30
CA LEU A 179 -9.70 -4.35 6.90
C LEU A 179 -10.39 -3.47 5.86
N PHE A 180 -9.62 -2.92 4.92
CA PHE A 180 -10.15 -2.12 3.83
C PHE A 180 -11.08 -2.94 2.93
N SER A 181 -10.63 -4.11 2.47
CA SER A 181 -11.42 -5.04 1.65
C SER A 181 -12.68 -5.51 2.37
N SER A 182 -12.60 -5.79 3.67
CA SER A 182 -13.78 -6.14 4.48
C SER A 182 -14.83 -5.02 4.46
N ARG A 183 -14.40 -3.78 4.65
CA ARG A 183 -15.30 -2.61 4.55
C ARG A 183 -15.88 -2.47 3.15
N VAL A 184 -15.07 -2.61 2.10
CA VAL A 184 -15.51 -2.49 0.71
C VAL A 184 -16.51 -3.59 0.30
N ILE A 185 -16.22 -4.86 0.63
CA ILE A 185 -17.06 -6.01 0.28
C ILE A 185 -18.41 -5.93 0.99
N ASN A 186 -18.42 -5.47 2.25
CA ASN A 186 -19.62 -5.29 3.05
C ASN A 186 -20.38 -3.99 2.72
N ALA A 187 -19.71 -3.01 2.12
CA ALA A 187 -20.36 -1.78 1.68
C ALA A 187 -21.22 -2.02 0.42
N ASN A 188 -22.33 -1.29 0.33
CA ASN A 188 -23.22 -1.27 -0.84
C ASN A 188 -22.72 -0.32 -1.93
N ILE A 189 -21.40 -0.31 -2.19
CA ILE A 189 -20.80 0.59 -3.19
C ILE A 189 -20.78 -0.12 -4.54
N ILE A 190 -21.80 0.18 -5.35
CA ILE A 190 -22.00 -0.36 -6.73
C ILE A 190 -20.79 -0.08 -7.62
N ILE A 191 -20.21 1.11 -7.46
CA ILE A 191 -19.16 1.65 -8.31
C ILE A 191 -17.89 0.80 -8.21
N ILE A 192 -17.50 0.42 -7.00
CA ILE A 192 -16.29 -0.37 -6.74
C ILE A 192 -16.50 -1.82 -7.19
N LYS A 193 -17.68 -2.41 -6.96
CA LYS A 193 -17.98 -3.80 -7.37
C LYS A 193 -17.91 -3.99 -8.89
N LYS A 194 -18.30 -2.99 -9.69
CA LYS A 194 -18.17 -3.05 -11.16
C LYS A 194 -16.72 -2.93 -11.63
N GLN A 195 -15.90 -2.11 -10.98
CA GLN A 195 -14.47 -1.97 -11.34
C GLN A 195 -13.66 -3.24 -11.03
N PHE A 196 -13.95 -3.94 -9.93
CA PHE A 196 -13.32 -5.25 -9.63
C PHE A 196 -13.66 -6.35 -10.65
N ILE A 197 -14.77 -6.23 -11.39
CA ILE A 197 -15.19 -7.18 -12.44
C ILE A 197 -14.55 -6.81 -13.79
N ILE A 198 -14.12 -5.56 -13.96
CA ILE A 198 -13.42 -5.09 -15.17
C ILE A 198 -11.91 -5.14 -14.89
N ILE A 199 -11.38 -6.35 -14.69
CA ILE A 199 -9.95 -6.59 -14.94
C ILE A 199 -9.92 -7.23 -16.33
N PRO A 200 -9.44 -6.51 -17.38
CA PRO A 200 -9.27 -7.14 -18.68
C PRO A 200 -8.19 -8.23 -18.55
N GLY A 201 -8.45 -9.36 -19.21
CA GLY A 201 -7.53 -10.49 -19.34
C GLY A 201 -6.24 -10.13 -20.08
N PRO A 202 -5.49 -11.18 -20.48
CA PRO A 202 -4.06 -11.32 -20.25
C PRO A 202 -3.23 -10.19 -20.87
N PHE A 203 -2.21 -9.76 -20.12
CA PHE A 203 -1.14 -8.89 -20.60
C PHE A 203 -0.52 -9.46 -21.89
N PRO A 204 -0.18 -8.62 -22.89
CA PRO A 204 0.50 -9.07 -24.09
C PRO A 204 1.85 -9.68 -23.73
N LYS A 205 2.19 -10.81 -24.35
CA LYS A 205 3.52 -11.42 -24.26
C LYS A 205 4.55 -10.41 -24.76
N LEU A 206 5.53 -10.07 -23.92
CA LEU A 206 6.74 -9.37 -24.34
C LEU A 206 7.52 -10.32 -25.27
N SER A 207 7.65 -9.92 -26.53
CA SER A 207 8.55 -10.49 -27.53
C SER A 207 9.95 -9.91 -27.39
#